data_AF-A0A971JHU1-F1
#
_entry.id   AF-A0A971JHU1-F1
#
_cell.length_a   1.000
_cell.length_b   1.000
_cell.length_c   1.000
_cell.angle_alpha   90.00
_cell.angle_beta   90.00
_cell.angle_gamma   90.00
#
_symmetry.space_group_name_H-M   'P 1'
#
loop_
_entity.id
_entity.type
_entity.pdbx_description
1 polymer ?
#
loop_
_entity_poly.entity_id
_entity_poly.type
_entity_poly.pdbx_seq_one_letter_code
_entity_poly.pdbx_strand_id
1 'polypeptide(L)'
;MLKDYMVRVKLLKHYREQRALSYVGKVKTQSEGWIVLEAKGVMVGRNLPGGAQVDALAANVLVPRENIESIAVLPDTFDLNAIQVAIEGQQIRLVVKGGADCLLGEMGEG
;
A
#
# COMPACT_ATOMS: atom_id res chain seq x y z
N MET A 1 -15.32 7.10 8.85
CA MET A 1 -14.12 7.62 9.54
C MET A 1 -13.16 6.44 9.66
N LEU A 2 -11.99 6.48 9.01
CA LEU A 2 -11.04 5.36 8.90
C LEU A 2 -10.04 5.31 10.06
N LYS A 3 -10.16 6.21 11.05
CA LYS A 3 -9.27 6.22 12.22
C LYS A 3 -9.25 4.84 12.88
N ASP A 4 -8.06 4.40 13.24
CA ASP A 4 -7.75 3.11 13.86
C ASP A 4 -7.90 1.86 12.96
N TYR A 5 -8.38 1.99 11.73
CA TYR A 5 -8.39 0.88 10.78
C TYR A 5 -7.00 0.62 10.19
N MET A 6 -6.72 -0.66 9.92
CA MET A 6 -5.62 -1.06 9.06
C MET A 6 -6.05 -0.84 7.60
N VAL A 7 -5.21 -0.17 6.82
CA VAL A 7 -5.51 0.17 5.42
C VAL A 7 -4.31 -0.04 4.52
N ARG A 8 -4.59 -0.24 3.24
CA ARG A 8 -3.65 0.02 2.15
C ARG A 8 -4.09 1.28 1.43
N VAL A 9 -3.20 2.27 1.34
CA VAL A 9 -3.37 3.50 0.55
C VAL A 9 -2.43 3.41 -0.66
N LYS A 10 -2.98 3.30 -1.87
CA LYS A 10 -2.19 3.34 -3.10
C LYS A 10 -2.12 4.78 -3.61
N LEU A 11 -0.92 5.22 -3.99
CA LEU A 11 -0.70 6.56 -4.50
C LEU A 11 -0.97 6.63 -6.01
N LEU A 12 -1.44 7.79 -6.47
CA LEU A 12 -1.50 8.11 -7.88
C LEU A 12 -0.09 8.20 -8.46
N LYS A 13 0.04 7.76 -9.72
CA LYS A 13 1.19 8.03 -10.56
C LYS A 13 0.87 9.22 -11.45
N HIS A 14 1.71 10.25 -11.38
CA HIS A 14 1.64 11.41 -12.27
C HIS A 14 2.53 11.27 -13.51
N TYR A 15 3.57 10.43 -13.40
CA TYR A 15 4.52 10.19 -14.48
C TYR A 15 4.72 8.69 -14.71
N ARG A 16 5.08 8.32 -15.94
CA ARG A 16 5.24 6.91 -16.33
C ARG A 16 6.41 6.25 -15.61
N GLU A 17 7.44 7.03 -15.30
CA GLU A 17 8.68 6.64 -14.66
C GLU A 17 8.52 6.41 -13.15
N GLN A 18 7.43 6.91 -12.56
CA GLN A 18 7.14 6.65 -11.15
C GLN A 18 6.78 5.19 -10.95
N ARG A 19 7.35 4.58 -9.91
CA ARG A 19 6.98 3.25 -9.47
C ARG A 19 5.64 3.30 -8.74
N ALA A 20 4.83 2.27 -8.92
CA ALA A 20 3.62 2.13 -8.13
C ALA A 20 4.00 1.98 -6.64
N LEU A 21 3.45 2.86 -5.81
CA LEU A 21 3.74 2.93 -4.37
C LEU A 21 2.43 2.84 -3.60
N SER A 22 2.42 1.95 -2.61
CA SER A 22 1.36 1.89 -1.61
C SER A 22 1.95 2.05 -0.22
N TYR A 23 1.18 2.62 0.69
CA TYR A 23 1.45 2.55 2.13
C TYR A 23 0.45 1.60 2.78
N VAL A 24 0.96 0.65 3.56
CA VAL A 24 0.13 -0.30 4.31
C VAL A 24 0.35 -0.03 5.79
N GLY A 25 -0.72 0.21 6.55
CA GLY A 25 -0.57 0.62 7.95
C GLY A 25 -1.86 1.05 8.63
N LYS A 26 -1.73 1.42 9.90
CA LYS A 26 -2.86 1.84 10.74
C LYS A 26 -3.08 3.34 10.62
N VAL A 27 -4.31 3.74 10.34
CA VAL A 27 -4.69 5.16 10.30
C VAL A 27 -4.66 5.74 11.70
N LYS A 28 -3.84 6.78 11.92
CA LYS A 28 -3.75 7.49 13.19
C LYS A 28 -4.77 8.62 13.28
N THR A 29 -4.93 9.35 12.19
CA THR A 29 -5.87 10.47 12.09
C THR A 29 -6.17 10.78 10.62
N GLN A 30 -7.30 11.42 10.37
CA GLN A 30 -7.72 11.83 9.04
C GLN A 30 -8.41 13.20 9.10
N SER A 31 -8.32 13.94 8.01
CA SER A 31 -9.12 15.12 7.71
C SER A 31 -9.85 14.94 6.38
N GLU A 32 -10.55 15.98 5.92
CA GLU A 32 -11.13 15.99 4.57
C GLU A 32 -10.08 16.08 3.46
N GLY A 33 -8.88 16.61 3.76
CA GLY A 33 -7.81 16.88 2.80
C GLY A 33 -6.62 15.92 2.88
N TRP A 34 -6.51 15.12 3.94
CA TRP A 34 -5.36 14.23 4.12
C TRP A 34 -5.66 13.07 5.06
N ILE A 35 -4.79 12.06 5.01
CA ILE A 35 -4.77 10.95 5.97
C ILE A 35 -3.36 10.77 6.54
N VAL A 36 -3.26 10.49 7.85
CA VAL A 36 -1.99 10.13 8.50
C VAL A 36 -2.07 8.68 8.97
N LEU A 37 -1.05 7.91 8.61
CA LEU A 37 -0.93 6.50 8.95
C LEU A 37 0.47 6.20 9.47
N GLU A 38 0.55 5.27 10.43
CA GLU A 38 1.80 4.60 10.79
C GLU A 38 1.91 3.37 9.90
N ALA A 39 2.83 3.40 8.94
CA ALA A 39 2.78 2.51 7.79
C ALA A 39 4.15 2.15 7.22
N LYS A 40 4.20 1.01 6.54
CA LYS A 40 5.32 0.60 5.69
C LYS A 40 5.03 0.96 4.23
N GLY A 41 6.02 1.48 3.52
CA GLY A 41 5.96 1.61 2.07
C GLY A 41 6.08 0.24 1.40
N VAL A 42 5.29 0.06 0.35
CA VAL A 42 5.33 -1.10 -0.55
C VAL A 42 5.47 -0.57 -1.97
N MET A 43 6.69 -0.68 -2.52
CA MET A 43 7.04 -0.17 -3.83
C MET A 43 7.21 -1.30 -4.82
N VAL A 44 6.46 -1.26 -5.92
CA VAL A 44 6.59 -2.22 -7.01
C VAL A 44 7.86 -1.93 -7.82
N GLY A 45 8.58 -2.98 -8.23
CA GLY A 45 9.76 -2.83 -9.08
C GLY A 45 10.10 -4.09 -9.87
N ARG A 46 10.45 -3.94 -11.15
CA ARG A 46 10.69 -5.07 -12.06
C ARG A 46 11.88 -5.96 -11.68
N ASN A 47 12.89 -5.39 -11.03
CA ASN A 47 14.13 -6.08 -10.70
C ASN A 47 14.21 -6.46 -9.22
N LEU A 48 13.09 -6.42 -8.50
CA LEU A 48 13.03 -6.77 -7.09
C LEU A 48 12.61 -8.24 -6.93
N PRO A 49 13.32 -9.04 -6.12
CA PRO A 49 12.86 -10.37 -5.76
C PRO A 49 11.44 -10.31 -5.17
N GLY A 50 10.48 -11.01 -5.78
CA GLY A 50 9.07 -10.97 -5.37
C GLY A 50 8.25 -9.80 -5.92
N GLY A 51 8.81 -8.96 -6.79
CA GLY A 51 8.08 -7.93 -7.53
C GLY A 51 7.83 -6.62 -6.76
N ALA A 52 8.06 -6.59 -5.45
CA ALA A 52 7.95 -5.39 -4.63
C ALA A 52 8.98 -5.36 -3.50
N GLN A 53 9.36 -4.15 -3.11
CA GLN A 53 10.13 -3.87 -1.90
C GLN A 53 9.17 -3.38 -0.83
N VAL A 54 9.33 -3.93 0.38
CA VAL A 54 8.61 -3.49 1.57
C VAL A 54 9.60 -2.84 2.51
N ASP A 55 9.27 -1.66 3.02
CA ASP A 55 10.10 -0.98 4.00
C ASP A 55 10.22 -1.80 5.28
N ALA A 56 11.43 -1.86 5.84
CA ALA A 56 11.69 -2.67 7.03
C ALA A 56 10.94 -2.15 8.27
N LEU A 57 10.83 -0.82 8.39
CA LEU A 57 10.23 -0.14 9.54
C LEU A 57 9.02 0.68 9.10
N ALA A 58 8.03 0.76 10.00
CA ALA A 58 6.92 1.67 9.80
C ALA A 58 7.34 3.12 10.12
N ALA A 59 6.77 4.07 9.40
CA ALA A 59 6.93 5.50 9.65
C ALA A 59 5.57 6.19 9.66
N ASN A 60 5.49 7.36 10.30
CA ASN A 60 4.32 8.22 10.16
C ASN A 60 4.36 8.88 8.78
N VAL A 61 3.33 8.65 7.99
CA VAL A 61 3.19 9.19 6.64
C VAL A 61 1.91 10.01 6.58
N LEU A 62 2.01 11.24 6.07
CA LEU A 62 0.87 12.06 5.69
C LEU A 62 0.67 11.95 4.18
N VAL A 63 -0.52 11.51 3.77
CA VAL A 63 -0.89 11.40 2.35
C VAL A 63 -2.01 12.41 2.06
N PRO A 64 -1.76 13.42 1.19
CA PRO A 64 -2.80 14.33 0.72
C PRO A 64 -3.85 13.57 -0.10
N ARG A 65 -5.12 13.97 0.01
CA ARG A 65 -6.24 13.31 -0.66
C ARG A 65 -6.07 13.26 -2.17
N GLU A 66 -5.53 14.33 -2.75
CA GLU A 66 -5.26 14.48 -4.18
C GLU A 66 -4.20 13.50 -4.71
N ASN A 67 -3.42 12.87 -3.83
CA ASN A 67 -2.42 11.87 -4.20
C ASN A 67 -2.90 10.43 -3.98
N ILE A 68 -4.12 10.23 -3.48
CA ILE A 68 -4.68 8.90 -3.20
C ILE A 68 -5.37 8.36 -4.45
N GLU A 69 -4.88 7.24 -4.98
CA GLU A 69 -5.56 6.50 -6.05
C GLU A 69 -6.72 5.69 -5.46
N SER A 70 -6.43 4.90 -4.42
CA SER A 70 -7.43 4.07 -3.75
C SER A 70 -7.01 3.73 -2.33
N ILE A 71 -8.03 3.54 -1.48
CA ILE A 71 -7.88 3.03 -0.12
C ILE A 71 -8.63 1.71 -0.03
N ALA A 72 -7.98 0.68 0.50
CA ALA A 72 -8.63 -0.57 0.88
C ALA A 72 -8.50 -0.77 2.39
N VAL A 73 -9.63 -1.02 3.06
CA VAL A 73 -9.65 -1.41 4.46
C VAL A 73 -9.23 -2.87 4.56
N LEU A 74 -8.28 -3.16 5.44
CA LEU A 74 -7.77 -4.49 5.69
C LEU A 74 -8.44 -5.08 6.95
N PRO A 75 -8.50 -6.41 7.09
CA PRO A 75 -8.98 -7.04 8.31
C PRO A 75 -8.18 -6.58 9.54
N ASP A 76 -8.83 -6.48 10.69
CA ASP A 76 -8.19 -6.11 11.96
C ASP A 76 -7.07 -7.09 12.37
N THR A 77 -7.09 -8.30 11.82
CA THR A 77 -6.09 -9.34 12.03
C THR A 77 -4.85 -9.20 11.13
N PHE A 78 -4.77 -8.18 10.28
CA PHE A 78 -3.66 -8.01 9.36
C PHE A 78 -2.36 -7.63 10.11
N ASP A 79 -1.29 -8.38 9.85
CA ASP A 79 0.01 -8.19 10.49
C ASP A 79 0.98 -7.39 9.61
N LEU A 80 1.31 -6.17 10.05
CA LEU A 80 2.24 -5.27 9.37
C LEU A 80 3.68 -5.79 9.35
N ASN A 81 4.04 -6.71 10.24
CA ASN A 81 5.37 -7.31 10.29
C ASN A 81 5.52 -8.52 9.38
N ALA A 82 4.41 -9.07 8.90
CA ALA A 82 4.37 -10.25 8.04
C ALA A 82 3.68 -9.95 6.69
N ILE A 83 3.96 -8.77 6.11
CA ILE A 83 3.45 -8.39 4.78
C ILE A 83 3.94 -9.41 3.74
N GLN A 84 2.99 -9.93 2.96
CA GLN A 84 3.25 -10.84 1.85
C GLN A 84 2.76 -10.23 0.55
N VAL A 85 3.56 -10.41 -0.50
CA VAL A 85 3.25 -9.97 -1.86
C VAL A 85 3.26 -11.19 -2.76
N ALA A 86 2.25 -11.29 -3.62
CA ALA A 86 2.12 -12.34 -4.61
C ALA A 86 2.08 -11.75 -6.03
N ILE A 87 2.57 -12.54 -6.98
CA ILE A 87 2.47 -12.24 -8.41
C ILE A 87 1.38 -13.14 -8.99
N GLU A 88 0.33 -12.54 -9.52
CA GLU A 88 -0.80 -13.23 -10.15
C GLU A 88 -0.89 -12.80 -11.62
N GLY A 89 -0.31 -13.61 -12.50
CA GLY A 89 -0.14 -13.22 -13.91
C GLY A 89 0.74 -11.98 -14.03
N GLN A 90 0.19 -10.89 -14.55
CA GLN A 90 0.89 -9.60 -14.64
C GLN A 90 0.68 -8.71 -13.41
N GLN A 91 -0.15 -9.10 -12.45
CA GLN A 91 -0.47 -8.25 -11.31
C GLN A 91 0.40 -8.58 -10.11
N ILE A 92 0.77 -7.54 -9.38
CA ILE A 92 1.47 -7.65 -8.10
C ILE A 92 0.47 -7.24 -7.03
N ARG A 93 0.20 -8.14 -6.10
CA ARG A 93 -0.87 -8.00 -5.12
C ARG A 93 -0.36 -8.18 -3.70
N LEU A 94 -0.91 -7.39 -2.79
CA LEU A 94 -0.78 -7.58 -1.35
C LEU A 94 -1.71 -8.74 -0.96
N VAL A 95 -1.14 -9.78 -0.37
CA VAL A 95 -1.89 -10.94 0.13
C VAL A 95 -2.60 -10.56 1.43
N VAL A 96 -3.92 -10.70 1.47
CA VAL A 96 -4.75 -10.33 2.62
C VAL A 96 -5.50 -11.56 3.13
N LYS A 97 -4.95 -12.21 4.17
CA LYS A 97 -5.63 -13.34 4.81
C LYS A 97 -6.98 -12.93 5.40
N GLY A 98 -8.04 -13.64 5.02
CA GLY A 98 -9.40 -13.34 5.47
C GLY A 98 -10.04 -12.15 4.77
N GLY A 99 -9.46 -11.67 3.66
CA GLY A 99 -10.01 -10.60 2.83
C GLY A 99 -9.67 -10.78 1.36
N ALA A 100 -9.97 -9.77 0.56
CA ALA A 100 -9.58 -9.73 -0.85
C ALA A 100 -8.18 -9.12 -1.01
N ASP A 101 -7.35 -9.77 -1.81
CA ASP A 101 -6.01 -9.28 -2.12
C ASP A 101 -6.05 -7.92 -2.82
N CYS A 102 -5.16 -7.03 -2.39
CA CYS A 102 -5.13 -5.65 -2.88
C CYS A 102 -4.12 -5.49 -4.02
N LEU A 103 -4.54 -4.89 -5.13
CA LEU A 103 -3.61 -4.52 -6.21
C LEU A 103 -2.57 -3.50 -5.71
N LEU A 104 -1.30 -3.82 -5.89
CA LEU A 104 -0.17 -2.93 -5.63
C LEU A 104 0.32 -2.27 -6.92
N GLY A 105 0.28 -3.00 -8.04
CA GLY A 105 0.65 -2.54 -9.36
C GLY A 105 0.79 -3.70 -10.34
N GLU A 106 1.35 -3.46 -11.51
CA GLU A 106 1.57 -4.48 -12.54
C GLU A 106 3.06 -4.70 -12.87
N MET A 107 3.37 -5.92 -13.33
CA MET A 107 4.65 -6.29 -13.90
C MET A 107 4.91 -5.43 -15.14
N GLY A 108 5.83 -4.48 -15.01
CA GLY A 108 6.08 -3.48 -16.05
C GLY A 108 5.96 -2.04 -15.56
N GLU A 109 5.41 -1.81 -14.37
CA GLU A 109 5.24 -0.47 -13.78
C GLU A 109 6.48 0.10 -13.07
N GLY A 110 7.69 -0.38 -13.38
CA GLY A 110 8.93 0.09 -12.75
C GLY A 110 10.15 0.16 -13.64
#